data_AF-A0A6P0NVP0-F1
#
_entry.id   AF-A0A6P0NVP0-F1
#
_cell.length_a   1.000
_cell.length_b   1.000
_cell.length_c   1.000
_cell.angle_alpha   90.00
_cell.angle_beta   90.00
_cell.angle_gamma   90.00
#
_symmetry.space_group_name_H-M   'P 1'
#
loop_
_entity.id
_entity.type
_entity.pdbx_description
1 polymer ?
#
loop_
_entity_poly.entity_id
_entity_poly.type
_entity_poly.pdbx_seq_one_letter_code
_entity_poly.pdbx_strand_id
1 'polypeptide(L)'
;MDLDQQIQTLIKNSPQNGNTAEVVEAITPALKLLAQQLQHLEYYILQTDTQNWVLTTLGHRNKSELEKRVIYAFPTQKDASSSIVEDNVVTKPVPVVYILFQMIAIEPLDSLVFFEHPGNLTTATEVKREDVQKLINIYLKQYQASSNSNSSKIPPDIA
;
A
#
# COMPACT_ATOMS: atom_id res chain seq x y z
N MET A 1 -15.58 5.13 5.85
CA MET A 1 -15.52 4.49 4.52
C MET A 1 -15.12 3.04 4.73
N ASP A 2 -15.90 2.07 4.24
CA ASP A 2 -15.51 0.65 4.27
C ASP A 2 -14.50 0.31 3.16
N LEU A 3 -13.94 -0.91 3.16
CA LEU A 3 -12.94 -1.35 2.18
C LEU A 3 -13.43 -1.29 0.74
N ASP A 4 -14.69 -1.66 0.50
CA ASP A 4 -15.27 -1.65 -0.85
C ASP A 4 -15.40 -0.23 -1.37
N GLN A 5 -15.82 0.71 -0.53
CA GLN A 5 -15.84 2.14 -0.86
C GLN A 5 -14.42 2.70 -1.13
N GLN A 6 -13.39 2.27 -0.39
CA GLN A 6 -12.01 2.71 -0.69
C GLN A 6 -11.55 2.22 -2.06
N ILE A 7 -11.84 0.96 -2.37
CA ILE A 7 -11.51 0.34 -3.66
C ILE A 7 -12.21 1.06 -4.82
N GLN A 8 -13.52 1.31 -4.70
CA GLN A 8 -14.24 2.05 -5.74
C GLN A 8 -13.68 3.46 -5.95
N THR A 9 -13.29 4.12 -4.86
CA THR A 9 -12.65 5.44 -4.95
C THR A 9 -11.29 5.33 -5.63
N LEU A 10 -10.49 4.30 -5.32
CA LEU A 10 -9.19 4.05 -5.95
C LEU A 10 -9.32 3.84 -7.46
N ILE A 11 -10.26 2.99 -7.90
CA ILE A 11 -10.54 2.75 -9.32
C ILE A 11 -11.00 4.04 -10.01
N LYS A 12 -11.96 4.75 -9.41
CA LYS A 12 -12.50 6.01 -9.96
C LYS A 12 -11.42 7.08 -10.15
N ASN A 13 -10.47 7.16 -9.23
CA ASN A 13 -9.39 8.15 -9.26
C ASN A 13 -8.17 7.68 -10.08
N SER A 14 -8.19 6.45 -10.59
CA SER A 14 -7.10 5.93 -11.41
C SER A 14 -7.06 6.65 -12.76
N PRO A 15 -5.87 6.86 -13.35
CA PRO A 15 -5.74 7.41 -14.69
C PRO A 15 -6.59 6.60 -15.68
N GLN A 16 -7.47 7.28 -16.40
CA GLN A 16 -8.40 6.67 -17.37
C GLN A 16 -7.77 6.47 -18.76
N ASN A 17 -6.46 6.71 -18.88
CA ASN A 17 -5.73 6.59 -20.13
C ASN A 17 -5.10 5.20 -20.26
N GLY A 18 -5.27 4.61 -21.45
CA GLY A 18 -4.81 3.25 -21.74
C GLY A 18 -5.50 2.23 -20.83
N ASN A 19 -4.75 1.20 -20.43
CA ASN A 19 -5.25 0.10 -19.60
C ASN A 19 -5.05 0.33 -18.09
N THR A 20 -4.75 1.57 -17.66
CA THR A 20 -4.34 1.84 -16.27
C THR A 20 -5.48 1.56 -15.28
N ALA A 21 -6.70 1.99 -15.58
CA ALA A 21 -7.87 1.72 -14.73
C ALA A 21 -8.15 0.22 -14.56
N GLU A 22 -8.03 -0.56 -15.64
CA GLU A 22 -8.25 -2.01 -15.65
C GLU A 22 -7.16 -2.75 -14.87
N VAL A 23 -5.90 -2.29 -14.98
CA VAL A 23 -4.78 -2.81 -14.20
C VAL A 23 -4.97 -2.52 -12.71
N VAL A 24 -5.43 -1.32 -12.35
CA VAL A 24 -5.74 -1.00 -10.95
C VAL A 24 -6.90 -1.87 -10.45
N GLU A 25 -7.97 -2.01 -11.23
CA GLU A 25 -9.10 -2.88 -10.89
C GLU A 25 -8.66 -4.32 -10.63
N ALA A 26 -7.80 -4.87 -11.51
CA ALA A 26 -7.27 -6.23 -11.41
C ALA A 26 -6.52 -6.52 -10.10
N ILE A 27 -5.88 -5.50 -9.50
CA ILE A 27 -5.11 -5.68 -8.26
C ILE A 27 -5.93 -5.39 -6.99
N THR A 28 -7.15 -4.86 -7.12
CA THR A 28 -7.98 -4.53 -5.96
C THR A 28 -8.28 -5.71 -5.03
N PRO A 29 -8.43 -6.97 -5.49
CA PRO A 29 -8.61 -8.09 -4.57
C PRO A 29 -7.36 -8.36 -3.71
N ALA A 30 -6.16 -8.14 -4.25
CA ALA A 30 -4.91 -8.23 -3.47
C ALA A 30 -4.88 -7.19 -2.35
N LEU A 31 -5.21 -5.95 -2.68
CA LEU A 31 -5.25 -4.84 -1.72
C LEU A 31 -6.32 -5.08 -0.65
N LYS A 32 -7.50 -5.61 -1.04
CA LYS A 32 -8.57 -5.97 -0.10
C LYS A 32 -8.12 -7.05 0.88
N LEU A 33 -7.49 -8.12 0.37
CA LEU A 33 -7.01 -9.24 1.18
C LEU A 33 -5.99 -8.78 2.24
N LEU A 34 -5.04 -7.93 1.84
CA LEU A 34 -4.05 -7.36 2.75
C LEU A 34 -4.70 -6.42 3.77
N ALA A 35 -5.61 -5.55 3.33
CA ALA A 35 -6.31 -4.63 4.23
C ALA A 35 -7.17 -5.35 5.27
N GLN A 36 -7.74 -6.51 4.95
CA GLN A 36 -8.52 -7.33 5.89
C GLN A 36 -7.68 -7.95 7.02
N GLN A 37 -6.35 -7.98 6.88
CA GLN A 37 -5.44 -8.46 7.94
C GLN A 37 -5.10 -7.37 8.96
N LEU A 38 -5.47 -6.12 8.68
CA LEU A 38 -5.21 -4.94 9.50
C LEU A 38 -6.48 -4.56 10.27
N GLN A 39 -6.33 -3.96 11.46
CA GLN A 39 -7.49 -3.69 12.33
C GLN A 39 -8.26 -2.42 11.96
N HIS A 40 -7.62 -1.47 11.27
CA HIS A 40 -8.21 -0.17 10.97
C HIS A 40 -8.40 0.03 9.47
N LEU A 41 -9.49 0.73 9.14
CA LEU A 41 -9.79 1.15 7.76
C LEU A 41 -9.00 2.40 7.35
N GLU A 42 -8.44 3.11 8.32
CA GLU A 42 -7.71 4.35 8.14
C GLU A 42 -6.59 4.40 9.17
N TYR A 43 -5.42 4.87 8.74
CA TYR A 43 -4.29 5.13 9.64
C TYR A 43 -3.79 6.55 9.44
N TYR A 44 -3.14 7.08 10.46
CA TYR A 44 -2.47 8.37 10.40
C TYR A 44 -1.03 8.16 9.95
N ILE A 45 -0.65 8.83 8.87
CA ILE A 45 0.70 8.83 8.32
C ILE A 45 1.33 10.20 8.54
N LEU A 46 2.61 10.21 8.89
CA LEU A 46 3.40 11.43 8.97
C LEU A 46 3.80 11.89 7.56
N GLN A 47 3.60 13.18 7.29
CA GLN A 47 3.93 13.79 6.00
C GLN A 47 4.74 15.08 6.22
N THR A 48 5.72 15.31 5.35
CA THR A 48 6.42 16.59 5.26
C THR A 48 5.52 17.67 4.65
N ASP A 49 5.93 18.94 4.73
CA ASP A 49 5.25 20.04 4.02
C ASP A 49 5.12 19.82 2.51
N THR A 50 6.02 19.03 1.91
CA THR A 50 5.97 18.61 0.50
C THR A 50 5.06 17.41 0.24
N GLN A 51 4.26 17.00 1.24
CA GLN A 51 3.31 15.88 1.21
C GLN A 51 3.95 14.50 1.01
N ASN A 52 5.27 14.40 1.17
CA ASN A 52 5.98 13.11 1.15
C ASN A 52 5.81 12.42 2.49
N TRP A 53 5.64 11.10 2.47
CA TRP A 53 5.58 10.33 3.71
C TRP A 53 6.96 10.28 4.38
N VAL A 54 6.97 10.43 5.70
CA VAL A 54 8.21 10.39 6.49
C VAL A 54 8.76 8.97 6.53
N LEU A 55 9.95 8.78 5.97
CA LEU A 55 10.68 7.51 5.94
C LEU A 55 11.63 7.43 7.13
N THR A 56 11.50 6.37 7.92
CA THR A 56 12.35 6.10 9.09
C THR A 56 13.35 5.01 8.75
N THR A 57 14.64 5.28 8.93
CA THR A 57 15.69 4.26 8.81
C THR A 57 15.89 3.56 10.16
N LEU A 58 15.58 2.26 10.19
CA LEU A 58 15.86 1.36 11.30
C LEU A 58 17.20 0.66 11.02
N GLY A 59 18.21 0.97 11.81
CA GLY A 59 19.54 0.35 11.71
C GLY A 59 19.99 -0.22 13.05
N HIS A 60 20.80 -1.28 13.00
CA HIS A 60 21.57 -1.68 14.16
C HIS A 60 22.78 -0.73 14.30
N ARG A 61 22.95 -0.11 15.46
CA ARG A 61 24.06 0.83 15.76
C ARG A 61 25.46 0.29 15.43
N ASN A 62 25.60 -1.02 15.26
CA ASN A 62 26.89 -1.71 15.05
C ASN A 62 27.00 -2.43 13.68
N LYS A 63 25.99 -2.38 12.80
CA LYS A 63 26.02 -2.99 11.45
C LYS A 63 25.18 -2.17 10.47
N SER A 64 25.85 -1.31 9.70
CA SER A 64 25.22 -0.41 8.70
C SER A 64 24.64 -1.17 7.48
N GLU A 65 25.07 -2.40 7.21
CA GLU A 65 24.59 -3.19 6.06
C GLU A 65 23.15 -3.74 6.21
N LEU A 66 22.49 -3.51 7.35
CA LEU A 66 21.13 -3.99 7.65
C LEU A 66 20.20 -2.82 8.00
N GLU A 67 20.32 -1.72 7.29
CA GLU A 67 19.35 -0.62 7.35
C GLU A 67 18.05 -1.04 6.68
N LYS A 68 16.94 -0.78 7.38
CA LYS A 68 15.59 -1.01 6.90
C LYS A 68 14.82 0.29 6.93
N ARG A 69 14.22 0.67 5.81
CA ARG A 69 13.46 1.89 5.64
C ARG A 69 11.98 1.58 5.80
N VAL A 70 11.36 2.19 6.80
CA VAL A 70 9.96 1.94 7.15
C VAL A 70 9.15 3.22 7.20
N ILE A 71 7.84 3.08 7.03
CA ILE A 71 6.88 4.14 7.30
C ILE A 71 5.93 3.64 8.38
N TYR A 72 5.67 4.49 9.37
CA TYR A 72 4.76 4.19 10.47
C TYR A 72 3.33 4.60 10.14
N ALA A 73 2.40 3.70 10.41
CA ALA A 73 0.96 3.90 10.29
C ALA A 73 0.33 3.80 11.67
N PHE A 74 -0.18 4.91 12.18
CA PHE A 74 -0.69 5.04 13.54
C PHE A 74 -2.21 4.90 13.58
N PRO A 75 -2.80 4.31 14.63
CA PRO A 75 -4.25 4.10 14.71
C PRO A 75 -4.99 5.38 15.07
N THR A 76 -4.31 6.37 15.67
CA THR A 76 -4.92 7.66 16.04
C THR A 76 -4.02 8.84 15.69
N GLN A 77 -4.63 10.00 15.50
CA GLN A 77 -3.89 11.25 15.30
C GLN A 77 -2.99 11.57 16.49
N LYS A 78 -3.43 11.26 17.72
CA LYS A 78 -2.67 11.51 18.94
C LYS A 78 -1.37 10.73 18.94
N ASP A 79 -1.43 9.42 18.64
CA ASP A 79 -0.27 8.54 18.59
C ASP A 79 0.76 9.01 17.54
N ALA A 80 0.25 9.43 16.39
CA ALA A 80 1.07 9.95 15.31
C ALA A 80 1.72 11.29 15.70
N SER A 81 0.95 12.21 16.28
CA SER A 81 1.44 13.54 16.66
C SER A 81 2.45 13.49 17.80
N SER A 82 2.30 12.55 18.74
CA SER A 82 3.30 12.32 19.79
C SER A 82 4.62 11.74 19.26
N SER A 83 4.63 11.23 18.03
CA SER A 83 5.81 10.67 17.37
C SER A 83 6.52 11.67 16.46
N ILE A 84 5.97 12.89 16.32
CA ILE A 84 6.60 13.97 15.54
C ILE A 84 7.80 14.51 16.31
N VAL A 85 8.95 14.56 15.65
CA VAL A 85 10.20 15.10 16.21
C VAL A 85 10.61 16.41 15.52
N GLU A 86 10.03 16.72 14.35
CA GLU A 86 10.38 17.87 13.51
C GLU A 86 9.18 18.80 13.29
N ASP A 87 9.42 20.11 13.30
CA ASP A 87 8.35 21.15 13.24
C ASP A 87 7.64 21.24 11.87
N ASN A 88 8.20 20.63 10.82
CA ASN A 88 7.70 20.65 9.43
C ASN A 88 6.99 19.35 9.02
N VAL A 89 6.51 18.60 10.01
CA VAL A 89 5.80 17.33 9.81
C VAL A 89 4.37 17.46 10.32
N VAL A 90 3.43 16.99 9.51
CA VAL A 90 2.00 16.96 9.84
C VAL A 90 1.47 15.53 9.80
N THR A 91 0.39 15.29 10.54
CA THR A 91 -0.33 14.01 10.53
C THR A 91 -1.52 14.08 9.59
N LYS A 92 -1.68 13.06 8.73
CA LYS A 92 -2.83 12.94 7.83
C LYS A 92 -3.47 11.56 7.92
N PRO A 93 -4.81 11.49 8.03
CA PRO A 93 -5.52 10.23 7.86
C PRO A 93 -5.40 9.76 6.40
N VAL A 94 -5.09 8.48 6.21
CA VAL A 94 -4.99 7.84 4.89
C VAL A 94 -5.75 6.51 4.93
N PRO A 95 -6.66 6.25 3.97
CA PRO A 95 -7.36 4.97 3.90
C PRO A 95 -6.41 3.80 3.67
N VAL A 96 -6.61 2.68 4.36
CA VAL A 96 -5.69 1.54 4.35
C VAL A 96 -5.42 0.98 2.94
N VAL A 97 -6.42 0.96 2.06
CA VAL A 97 -6.25 0.51 0.66
C VAL A 97 -5.30 1.44 -0.11
N TYR A 98 -5.38 2.75 0.15
CA TYR A 98 -4.49 3.74 -0.45
C TYR A 98 -3.08 3.60 0.09
N ILE A 99 -2.95 3.29 1.38
CA ILE A 99 -1.65 3.06 2.01
C ILE A 99 -0.92 1.92 1.29
N LEU A 100 -1.60 0.77 1.16
CA LEU A 100 -1.06 -0.42 0.51
C LEU A 100 -0.77 -0.20 -0.98
N PHE A 101 -1.62 0.56 -1.67
CA PHE A 101 -1.39 0.91 -3.07
C PHE A 101 -0.20 1.86 -3.27
N GLN A 102 -0.05 2.88 -2.45
CA GLN A 102 1.07 3.82 -2.59
C GLN A 102 2.41 3.20 -2.16
N MET A 103 2.39 2.23 -1.24
CA MET A 103 3.57 1.48 -0.80
C MET A 103 4.42 0.95 -1.97
N ILE A 104 3.79 0.43 -3.02
CA ILE A 104 4.52 -0.14 -4.16
C ILE A 104 5.26 0.91 -4.99
N ALA A 105 4.80 2.16 -4.97
CA ALA A 105 5.40 3.28 -5.69
C ALA A 105 6.56 3.95 -4.94
N ILE A 106 6.70 3.73 -3.63
CA ILE A 106 7.78 4.30 -2.82
C ILE A 106 9.00 3.38 -2.92
N GLU A 107 9.87 3.63 -3.91
CA GLU A 107 11.05 2.79 -4.19
C GLU A 107 11.98 2.50 -3.01
N PRO A 108 12.32 3.46 -2.12
CA PRO A 108 13.23 3.17 -1.01
C PRO A 108 12.57 2.45 0.17
N LEU A 109 11.26 2.16 0.12
CA LEU A 109 10.53 1.57 1.25
C LEU A 109 10.71 0.06 1.30
N ASP A 110 11.07 -0.46 2.47
CA ASP A 110 11.12 -1.90 2.73
C ASP A 110 9.79 -2.39 3.30
N SER A 111 9.22 -1.66 4.27
CA SER A 111 8.01 -2.09 4.97
C SER A 111 7.16 -0.94 5.51
N LEU A 112 5.87 -1.19 5.67
CA LEU A 112 4.96 -0.40 6.48
C LEU A 112 4.77 -1.07 7.83
N VAL A 113 4.75 -0.26 8.89
CA VAL A 113 4.59 -0.73 10.27
C VAL A 113 3.29 -0.14 10.83
N PHE A 114 2.28 -0.99 10.95
CA PHE A 114 0.93 -0.64 11.40
C PHE A 114 0.80 -0.87 12.90
N PHE A 115 0.59 0.21 13.65
CA PHE A 115 0.23 0.11 15.06
C PHE A 115 -1.28 -0.07 15.18
N GLU A 116 -1.68 -1.13 15.87
CA GLU A 116 -3.10 -1.55 15.89
C GLU A 116 -3.84 -1.10 17.16
N HIS A 117 -3.12 -0.79 18.23
CA HIS A 117 -3.73 -0.47 19.52
C HIS A 117 -3.38 0.98 19.92
N PRO A 118 -4.38 1.88 20.05
CA PRO A 118 -4.14 3.25 20.49
C PRO A 118 -3.34 3.33 21.79
N GLY A 119 -2.33 4.19 21.84
CA GLY A 119 -1.43 4.35 22.97
C GLY A 119 -0.37 3.24 23.13
N ASN A 120 -0.36 2.19 22.29
CA ASN A 120 0.66 1.15 22.30
C ASN A 120 1.46 1.13 20.98
N LEU A 121 2.63 1.76 21.02
CA LEU A 121 3.57 1.83 19.89
C LEU A 121 4.73 0.82 20.01
N THR A 122 4.56 -0.22 20.84
CA THR A 122 5.59 -1.26 21.04
C THR A 122 5.29 -2.52 20.24
N THR A 123 4.03 -2.72 19.87
CA THR A 123 3.55 -3.86 19.08
C THR A 123 2.97 -3.34 17.77
N ALA A 124 3.39 -3.91 16.65
CA ALA A 124 2.92 -3.52 15.34
C ALA A 124 2.82 -4.71 14.38
N THR A 125 1.90 -4.61 13.43
CA THR A 125 1.82 -5.49 12.27
C THR A 125 2.74 -4.92 11.19
N GLU A 126 3.73 -5.68 10.77
CA GLU A 126 4.58 -5.28 9.66
C GLU A 126 4.06 -5.86 8.35
N VAL A 127 3.89 -4.99 7.36
CA VAL A 127 3.63 -5.38 5.97
C VAL A 127 4.87 -5.06 5.15
N LYS A 128 5.49 -6.09 4.56
CA LYS A 128 6.68 -5.94 3.72
C LYS A 128 6.30 -5.61 2.28
N ARG A 129 7.04 -4.70 1.65
CA ARG A 129 6.77 -4.26 0.27
C ARG A 129 6.90 -5.42 -0.70
N GLU A 130 7.90 -6.28 -0.50
CA GLU A 130 8.11 -7.47 -1.32
C GLU A 130 6.90 -8.40 -1.34
N ASP A 131 6.20 -8.55 -0.22
CA ASP A 131 5.07 -9.47 -0.11
C ASP A 131 3.82 -8.88 -0.78
N VAL A 132 3.62 -7.56 -0.64
CA VAL A 132 2.57 -6.83 -1.38
C VAL A 132 2.82 -6.92 -2.89
N GLN A 133 4.06 -6.70 -3.34
CA GLN A 133 4.45 -6.82 -4.75
C GLN A 133 4.23 -8.24 -5.29
N LYS A 134 4.61 -9.28 -4.54
CA LYS A 134 4.39 -10.68 -4.91
C LYS A 134 2.89 -10.96 -5.10
N LEU A 135 2.05 -10.53 -4.16
CA LEU A 135 0.60 -10.76 -4.24
C LEU A 135 0.00 -10.01 -5.44
N ILE A 136 0.34 -8.73 -5.62
CA ILE A 136 -0.11 -7.94 -6.78
C ILE A 136 0.28 -8.61 -8.10
N ASN A 137 1.51 -9.11 -8.21
CA ASN A 137 1.99 -9.80 -9.41
C ASN A 137 1.20 -11.08 -9.73
N ILE A 138 0.66 -11.79 -8.72
CA ILE A 138 -0.20 -12.96 -8.95
C ILE A 138 -1.49 -12.53 -9.67
N TYR A 139 -2.15 -11.48 -9.18
CA TYR A 139 -3.39 -10.97 -9.78
C TYR A 139 -3.16 -10.37 -11.18
N LEU A 140 -2.05 -9.65 -11.38
CA LEU A 140 -1.70 -9.09 -12.70
C LEU A 140 -1.46 -10.20 -13.73
N LYS A 141 -0.76 -11.29 -13.36
CA LYS A 141 -0.55 -12.43 -14.26
C LYS A 141 -1.87 -13.10 -14.64
N GLN A 142 -2.80 -13.23 -13.68
CA GLN A 142 -4.13 -13.78 -13.95
C GLN A 142 -4.91 -12.88 -14.92
N TYR A 143 -4.90 -11.57 -14.71
CA TYR A 143 -5.52 -10.60 -15.62
C TYR A 143 -4.97 -10.70 -17.04
N GLN A 144 -3.64 -10.75 -17.19
CA GLN A 144 -2.98 -10.88 -18.50
C GLN A 144 -3.34 -12.19 -19.21
N ALA A 145 -3.40 -13.31 -18.49
CA ALA A 145 -3.80 -14.60 -19.05
C ALA A 145 -5.24 -14.57 -19.58
N SER A 146 -6.17 -13.95 -18.85
CA SER A 146 -7.56 -13.79 -19.27
C SER A 146 -7.71 -12.83 -20.46
N SER A 147 -6.93 -11.75 -20.51
CA SER A 147 -6.91 -10.82 -21.65
C SER A 147 -6.41 -11.49 -22.93
N ASN A 148 -5.34 -12.28 -22.85
CA ASN A 148 -4.74 -12.96 -24.01
C ASN A 148 -5.59 -14.14 -24.53
N SER A 149 -6.38 -14.79 -23.67
CA SER A 149 -7.31 -15.86 -24.10
C SER A 149 -8.46 -15.33 -24.96
N ASN A 150 -8.81 -14.05 -24.88
CA ASN A 150 -9.87 -13.46 -25.69
C ASN A 150 -9.41 -13.08 -27.11
N SER A 151 -8.10 -12.98 -27.37
CA SER A 151 -7.56 -12.72 -28.71
C SER A 151 -7.35 -13.99 -29.57
N SER A 152 -7.50 -15.20 -29.02
CA SER A 152 -7.25 -16.45 -29.75
C SER A 152 -8.51 -17.17 -30.27
N LYS A 153 -9.68 -16.52 -30.28
CA LYS A 153 -10.92 -17.09 -30.87
C LYS A 153 -10.98 -16.93 -32.40
N ILE A 154 -9.92 -17.27 -33.10
CA ILE A 154 -10.00 -17.58 -34.53
C ILE A 154 -9.74 -19.08 -34.65
N PRO A 155 -10.77 -19.90 -34.94
CA PRO A 155 -10.54 -21.32 -35.20
C PRO A 155 -9.59 -21.45 -36.40
N PRO A 156 -8.63 -22.39 -36.39
CA PRO A 156 -7.86 -22.68 -37.58
C PRO A 156 -8.85 -23.18 -38.64
N ASP A 157 -8.95 -22.41 -39.72
CA ASP A 157 -9.69 -22.77 -40.92
C ASP A 157 -9.21 -24.14 -41.40
N ILE A 158 -10.16 -25.04 -41.65
CA ILE A 158 -9.93 -26.37 -42.22
C ILE A 158 -9.82 -26.15 -43.72
N ALA A 159 -8.60 -26.19 -44.25
CA ALA A 159 -8.31 -26.25 -45.68
C ALA A 159 -7.47 -27.48 -46.00
#